data_AF-A0A1G0VHP8-F1
#
_entry.id   AF-A0A1G0VHP8-F1
#
_cell.length_a   1.000
_cell.length_b   1.000
_cell.length_c   1.000
_cell.angle_alpha   90.00
_cell.angle_beta   90.00
_cell.angle_gamma   90.00
#
_symmetry.space_group_name_H-M   'P 1'
#
loop_
_entity.id
_entity.type
_entity.pdbx_description
1 polymer ?
#
loop_
_entity_poly.entity_id
_entity_poly.type
_entity_poly.pdbx_seq_one_letter_code
_entity_poly.pdbx_strand_id
1 'polypeptide(L)'
;MEKRLQFIWIFMLLLIRQYTIQKTSKYAGVSYRKARKKWCANIYYDGKQQWVGYFEKEIDAAKAYDKVMAYYNADVHKMNFAIDLAEAPNNIRRRIRVAGKIKRKASSIYLGVHYSDRLHKWKAEISHNKQCIHIGFFNSETEAASAYDKVARYYHGENAVTNFEGHHSAPASFIKLERHPVTSHYRGVCRHKNIWLAQIKVHRKRVWSREYKTEVEAAEGYDRAARYYHGEKAQTNFSGTAILSHVEIRKEKCPSTSSYKGVSYCKRDKRWIAQIKLNGKTKYLGYYKMELEAALAYNAEAAKLGRPLNIIKGVA
;
A
#
# COMPACT_ATOMS: atom_id res chain seq x y z
N MET A 1 -1.93 48.55 -5.85
CA MET A 1 -2.45 47.55 -4.89
C MET A 1 -1.44 46.48 -4.51
N GLU A 2 -0.52 46.09 -5.40
CA GLU A 2 0.49 45.04 -5.14
C GLU A 2 1.47 45.33 -3.98
N LYS A 3 1.90 46.59 -3.80
CA LYS A 3 2.82 46.96 -2.70
C LYS A 3 2.21 46.75 -1.30
N ARG A 4 0.88 46.89 -1.15
CA ARG A 4 0.18 46.61 0.13
C ARG A 4 0.06 45.11 0.39
N LEU A 5 -0.13 44.29 -0.65
CA LEU A 5 -0.20 42.83 -0.53
C LEU A 5 1.17 42.23 -0.19
N GLN A 6 2.26 42.76 -0.77
CA GLN A 6 3.63 42.37 -0.39
C GLN A 6 3.95 42.73 1.07
N PHE A 7 3.53 43.91 1.54
CA PHE A 7 3.74 44.30 2.94
C PHE A 7 2.97 43.40 3.91
N ILE A 8 1.71 43.05 3.59
CA ILE A 8 0.89 42.14 4.40
C ILE A 8 1.49 40.72 4.42
N TRP A 9 2.03 40.25 3.30
CA TRP A 9 2.70 38.94 3.22
C TRP A 9 4.00 38.90 4.01
N ILE A 10 4.82 39.95 3.96
CA ILE A 10 6.06 40.06 4.75
C ILE A 10 5.73 40.15 6.24
N PHE A 11 4.70 40.90 6.63
CA PHE A 11 4.23 40.98 8.02
C PHE A 11 3.63 39.65 8.52
N MET A 12 2.87 38.92 7.68
CA MET A 12 2.38 37.59 8.03
C MET A 12 3.52 36.58 8.18
N LEU A 13 4.54 36.60 7.32
CA LEU A 13 5.72 35.74 7.45
C LEU A 13 6.54 36.08 8.71
N LEU A 14 6.64 37.35 9.09
CA LEU A 14 7.26 37.79 10.35
C LEU A 14 6.46 37.35 11.58
N LEU A 15 5.13 37.43 11.54
CA LEU A 15 4.25 36.93 12.60
C LEU A 15 4.31 35.41 12.75
N ILE A 16 4.34 34.66 11.63
CA ILE A 16 4.47 33.19 11.63
C ILE A 16 5.85 32.77 12.16
N ARG A 17 6.91 33.54 11.88
CA ARG A 17 8.28 33.27 12.36
C ARG A 17 8.48 33.60 13.85
N GLN A 18 7.68 34.50 14.42
CA GLN A 18 7.67 34.77 15.86
C GLN A 18 6.79 33.78 16.66
N TYR A 19 5.93 33.02 15.98
CA TYR A 19 5.06 31.99 16.60
C TYR A 19 5.68 30.59 16.60
N THR A 20 7.01 30.48 16.56
CA THR A 20 7.67 29.23 16.94
C THR A 20 7.63 29.09 18.46
N ILE A 21 6.79 28.18 18.96
CA ILE A 21 6.73 27.82 20.38
C ILE A 21 8.14 27.46 20.85
N GLN A 22 8.80 28.36 21.58
CA GLN A 22 10.09 28.06 22.17
C GLN A 22 9.93 26.87 23.11
N LYS A 23 10.66 25.79 22.85
CA LYS A 23 10.67 24.63 23.74
C LYS A 23 11.21 25.07 25.09
N THR A 24 10.43 24.85 26.14
CA THR A 24 10.81 25.16 27.52
C THR A 24 11.69 24.07 28.15
N SER A 25 11.93 22.97 27.44
CA SER A 25 12.72 21.83 27.91
C SER A 25 13.61 21.29 26.80
N LYS A 26 14.74 20.71 27.20
CA LYS A 26 15.59 19.92 26.30
C LYS A 26 15.12 18.48 26.13
N TYR A 27 14.21 18.00 26.99
CA TYR A 27 13.70 16.63 26.95
C TYR A 27 12.37 16.53 26.20
N ALA A 28 12.22 15.46 25.43
CA ALA A 28 11.01 15.13 24.69
C ALA A 28 9.81 14.97 25.63
N GLY A 29 8.68 15.58 25.26
CA GLY A 29 7.43 15.52 26.02
C GLY A 29 7.42 16.28 27.35
N VAL A 30 8.50 16.99 27.67
CA VAL A 30 8.62 17.78 28.91
C VAL A 30 8.44 19.26 28.61
N SER A 31 7.71 19.97 29.47
CA SER A 31 7.57 21.42 29.37
C SER A 31 7.38 22.08 30.74
N TYR A 32 7.84 23.31 30.89
CA TYR A 32 7.69 24.08 32.14
C TYR A 32 6.39 24.89 32.13
N ARG A 33 5.57 24.71 33.17
CA ARG A 33 4.32 25.47 33.34
C ARG A 33 4.53 26.61 34.33
N LYS A 34 4.78 27.82 33.80
CA LYS A 34 5.01 29.05 34.60
C LYS A 34 3.93 29.30 35.65
N ALA A 35 2.65 29.12 35.30
CA ALA A 35 1.51 29.35 36.20
C ALA A 35 1.53 28.46 37.47
N ARG A 36 2.10 27.24 37.38
CA ARG A 36 2.19 26.29 38.50
C ARG A 36 3.61 26.18 39.06
N LYS A 37 4.57 26.86 38.44
CA LYS A 37 6.01 26.73 38.71
C LYS A 37 6.53 25.28 38.69
N LYS A 38 5.90 24.40 37.91
CA LYS A 38 6.22 22.96 37.83
C LYS A 38 6.55 22.51 36.41
N TRP A 39 7.40 21.49 36.31
CA TRP A 39 7.63 20.75 35.07
C TRP A 39 6.48 19.77 34.83
N CYS A 40 6.06 19.58 33.59
CA CYS A 40 5.08 18.56 33.25
C CYS A 40 5.57 17.65 32.14
N ALA A 41 5.22 16.37 32.23
CA ALA A 41 5.47 15.38 31.19
C ALA A 41 4.15 14.97 30.51
N ASN A 42 4.19 14.86 29.19
CA ASN A 42 3.10 14.35 28.37
C ASN A 42 3.67 13.43 27.30
N ILE A 43 2.99 12.33 27.03
CA ILE A 43 3.34 11.45 25.92
C ILE A 43 2.23 11.47 24.86
N TYR A 44 2.60 11.20 23.61
CA TYR A 44 1.64 10.88 22.57
C TYR A 44 1.74 9.40 22.25
N TYR A 45 0.67 8.66 22.50
CA TYR A 45 0.57 7.24 22.18
C TYR A 45 -0.75 6.98 21.45
N ASP A 46 -0.68 6.24 20.35
CA ASP A 46 -1.83 5.93 19.49
C ASP A 46 -2.65 7.17 19.06
N GLY A 47 -1.95 8.26 18.71
CA GLY A 47 -2.55 9.53 18.30
C GLY A 47 -3.22 10.34 19.43
N LYS A 48 -3.20 9.85 20.67
CA LYS A 48 -3.77 10.55 21.83
C LYS A 48 -2.68 11.05 22.78
N GLN A 49 -2.89 12.25 23.31
CA GLN A 49 -2.03 12.80 24.36
C GLN A 49 -2.41 12.18 25.70
N GLN A 50 -1.44 11.58 26.38
CA GLN A 50 -1.58 11.10 27.75
C GLN A 50 -0.77 12.00 28.67
N TRP A 51 -1.44 12.52 29.70
CA TRP A 51 -0.80 13.31 30.74
C TRP A 51 -0.10 12.40 31.73
N VAL A 52 1.19 12.67 32.01
CA VAL A 52 2.01 11.82 32.89
C VAL A 52 2.05 12.38 34.31
N GLY A 53 2.18 13.71 34.47
CA GLY A 53 2.29 14.31 35.78
C GLY A 53 2.91 15.71 35.81
N TYR A 54 2.96 16.27 37.02
CA TYR A 54 3.77 17.44 37.37
C TYR A 54 4.95 17.02 38.26
N PHE A 55 6.08 17.71 38.10
CA PHE A 55 7.35 17.41 38.75
C PHE A 55 8.07 18.69 39.16
N GLU A 56 8.84 18.63 40.24
CA GLU A 56 9.62 19.76 40.74
C GLU A 56 10.87 20.01 39.88
N LYS A 57 11.48 18.94 39.37
CA LYS A 57 12.69 19.02 38.53
C LYS A 57 12.39 18.55 37.10
N GLU A 58 13.07 19.18 36.15
CA GLU A 58 12.99 18.83 34.72
C GLU A 58 13.36 17.37 34.46
N ILE A 59 14.44 16.91 35.13
CA ILE A 59 14.96 15.54 34.99
C ILE A 59 13.94 14.48 35.47
N ASP A 60 13.17 14.80 36.51
CA ASP A 60 12.20 13.86 37.08
C ASP A 60 10.99 13.70 36.15
N ALA A 61 10.57 14.81 35.51
CA ALA A 61 9.56 14.77 34.45
C ALA A 61 10.03 13.93 33.25
N ALA A 62 11.29 14.08 32.83
CA ALA A 62 11.86 13.30 31.73
C ALA A 62 11.95 11.80 32.08
N LYS A 63 12.32 11.45 33.31
CA LYS A 63 12.36 10.05 33.77
C LYS A 63 10.97 9.44 33.81
N ALA A 64 9.96 10.21 34.23
CA ALA A 64 8.57 9.76 34.20
C ALA A 64 8.05 9.55 32.78
N TYR A 65 8.41 10.43 31.83
CA TYR A 65 8.14 10.25 30.40
C TYR A 65 8.68 8.91 29.90
N ASP A 66 9.95 8.60 30.19
CA ASP A 66 10.59 7.36 29.74
C ASP A 66 9.97 6.11 30.37
N LYS A 67 9.60 6.14 31.66
CA LYS A 67 8.88 5.04 32.32
C LYS A 67 7.56 4.72 31.63
N VAL A 68 6.78 5.75 31.29
CA VAL A 68 5.49 5.57 30.62
C VAL A 68 5.68 5.09 29.17
N MET A 69 6.71 5.58 28.47
CA MET A 69 7.09 5.06 27.14
C MET A 69 7.47 3.57 27.18
N ALA A 70 8.18 3.14 28.22
CA ALA A 70 8.51 1.74 28.45
C ALA A 70 7.25 0.90 28.72
N TYR A 71 6.34 1.40 29.57
CA TYR A 71 5.07 0.73 29.89
C TYR A 71 4.21 0.47 28.64
N TYR A 72 4.04 1.48 27.78
CA TYR A 72 3.26 1.34 26.54
C TYR A 72 3.99 0.59 25.41
N ASN A 73 5.20 0.05 25.66
CA ASN A 73 6.02 -0.63 24.65
C ASN A 73 6.22 0.23 23.38
N ALA A 74 6.34 1.55 23.58
CA ALA A 74 6.49 2.54 22.54
C ALA A 74 7.92 2.55 21.98
N ASP A 75 8.17 3.40 20.97
CA ASP A 75 9.46 3.47 20.29
C ASP A 75 10.60 3.89 21.25
N VAL A 76 11.49 2.95 21.55
CA VAL A 76 12.67 3.12 22.42
C VAL A 76 13.62 4.21 21.94
N HIS A 77 13.59 4.55 20.64
CA HIS A 77 14.42 5.62 20.07
C HIS A 77 13.92 7.03 20.39
N LYS A 78 12.74 7.17 21.00
CA LYS A 78 12.16 8.44 21.43
C LYS A 78 12.30 8.71 22.93
N MET A 79 13.01 7.85 23.65
CA MET A 79 13.30 8.04 25.07
C MET A 79 14.38 9.11 25.29
N ASN A 80 14.30 9.77 26.44
CA ASN A 80 15.19 10.86 26.84
C ASN A 80 16.51 10.36 27.42
N PHE A 81 16.49 9.21 28.10
CA PHE A 81 17.65 8.58 28.72
C PHE A 81 17.92 7.22 28.10
N ALA A 82 19.20 6.83 28.11
CA ALA A 82 19.59 5.48 27.74
C ALA A 82 18.97 4.49 28.72
N ILE A 83 18.26 3.50 28.20
CA ILE A 83 17.77 2.37 29.00
C ILE A 83 18.97 1.54 29.44
N ASP A 84 19.12 1.31 30.73
CA ASP A 84 19.97 0.23 31.21
C ASP A 84 19.36 -1.12 30.79
N LEU A 85 20.04 -1.82 29.90
CA LEU A 85 19.61 -3.11 29.37
C LEU A 85 19.56 -4.21 30.45
N ALA A 86 20.25 -4.01 31.59
CA ALA A 86 20.22 -4.93 32.72
C ALA A 86 18.90 -4.83 33.51
N GLU A 87 18.33 -3.63 33.64
CA GLU A 87 17.09 -3.38 34.39
C GLU A 87 15.83 -3.36 33.50
N ALA A 88 16.00 -3.42 32.18
CA ALA A 88 14.89 -3.33 31.23
C ALA A 88 14.00 -4.60 31.21
N PRO A 89 12.67 -4.45 31.11
CA PRO A 89 11.75 -5.55 30.86
C PRO A 89 12.13 -6.39 29.62
N ASN A 90 11.97 -7.71 29.69
CA ASN A 90 12.43 -8.67 28.66
C ASN A 90 11.91 -8.38 27.24
N ASN A 91 10.70 -7.86 27.11
CA ASN A 91 10.09 -7.45 25.84
C ASN A 91 10.86 -6.28 25.19
N ILE A 92 11.29 -5.30 25.98
CA ILE A 92 12.07 -4.14 25.53
C ILE A 92 13.50 -4.59 25.17
N ARG A 93 14.13 -5.39 26.03
CA ARG A 93 15.47 -5.95 25.79
C ARG A 93 15.55 -6.74 24.47
N ARG A 94 14.53 -7.56 24.19
CA ARG A 94 14.43 -8.34 22.94
C ARG A 94 14.29 -7.43 21.72
N ARG A 95 13.47 -6.36 21.79
CA ARG A 95 13.31 -5.40 20.68
C ARG A 95 14.57 -4.59 20.42
N ILE A 96 15.26 -4.11 21.45
CA ILE A 96 16.53 -3.36 21.28
C ILE A 96 17.59 -4.25 20.63
N ARG A 97 17.71 -5.52 21.03
CA ARG A 97 18.63 -6.49 20.40
C ARG A 97 18.31 -6.75 18.91
N VAL A 98 17.03 -6.77 18.54
CA VAL A 98 16.58 -6.94 17.14
C VAL A 98 16.79 -5.66 16.33
N ALA A 99 16.51 -4.49 16.91
CA ALA A 99 16.70 -3.18 16.27
C ALA A 99 18.18 -2.82 16.09
N GLY A 100 19.07 -3.21 17.02
CA GLY A 100 20.51 -2.99 16.95
C GLY A 100 21.22 -3.73 15.79
N LYS A 101 20.58 -4.73 15.18
CA LYS A 101 21.04 -5.34 13.92
C LYS A 101 20.73 -4.48 12.68
N ILE A 102 19.99 -3.37 12.82
CA ILE A 102 19.58 -2.46 11.75
C ILE A 102 20.49 -1.21 11.73
N LYS A 103 21.80 -1.41 11.68
CA LYS A 103 22.67 -0.58 10.84
C LYS A 103 23.40 -1.56 9.95
N ARG A 104 22.73 -2.00 8.88
CA ARG A 104 23.32 -2.88 7.88
C ARG A 104 24.55 -2.18 7.32
N LYS A 105 25.72 -2.83 7.40
CA LYS A 105 26.85 -2.47 6.53
C LYS A 105 26.34 -2.46 5.09
N ALA A 106 26.79 -1.51 4.28
CA ALA A 106 26.46 -1.50 2.86
C ALA A 106 26.77 -2.89 2.29
N SER A 107 25.79 -3.50 1.62
CA SER A 107 25.93 -4.85 1.08
C SER A 107 26.80 -4.89 -0.17
N SER A 108 27.20 -3.72 -0.67
CA SER A 108 27.96 -3.49 -1.88
C SER A 108 28.97 -2.39 -1.63
N ILE A 109 30.12 -2.46 -2.31
CA ILE A 109 31.10 -1.36 -2.36
C ILE A 109 30.75 -0.34 -3.44
N TYR A 110 29.90 -0.72 -4.40
CA TYR A 110 29.50 0.10 -5.54
C TYR A 110 28.21 0.90 -5.29
N LEU A 111 28.18 2.14 -5.79
CA LEU A 111 27.07 3.08 -5.76
C LEU A 111 25.83 2.50 -6.42
N GLY A 112 24.69 2.66 -5.73
CA GLY A 112 23.39 2.22 -6.25
C GLY A 112 23.22 0.70 -6.31
N VAL A 113 24.19 -0.09 -5.87
CA VAL A 113 24.14 -1.55 -5.88
C VAL A 113 23.90 -2.07 -4.47
N HIS A 114 23.07 -3.10 -4.33
CA HIS A 114 22.87 -3.80 -3.07
C HIS A 114 22.48 -5.26 -3.30
N TYR A 115 22.93 -6.15 -2.42
CA TYR A 115 22.56 -7.56 -2.47
C TYR A 115 21.14 -7.78 -1.96
N SER A 116 20.34 -8.50 -2.74
CA SER A 116 19.00 -8.91 -2.35
C SER A 116 19.03 -10.33 -1.80
N ASP A 117 19.06 -10.49 -0.47
CA ASP A 117 19.03 -11.80 0.20
C ASP A 117 17.85 -12.67 -0.25
N ARG A 118 16.71 -12.04 -0.58
CA ARG A 118 15.50 -12.75 -1.02
C ARG A 118 15.62 -13.37 -2.41
N LEU A 119 16.34 -12.70 -3.32
CA LEU A 119 16.45 -13.12 -4.71
C LEU A 119 17.81 -13.75 -5.03
N HIS A 120 18.74 -13.73 -4.07
CA HIS A 120 20.13 -14.11 -4.24
C HIS A 120 20.78 -13.44 -5.46
N LYS A 121 20.49 -12.15 -5.66
CA LYS A 121 20.94 -11.34 -6.80
C LYS A 121 21.32 -9.93 -6.38
N TRP A 122 22.21 -9.33 -7.16
CA TRP A 122 22.64 -7.94 -7.02
C TRP A 122 21.65 -7.00 -7.68
N LYS A 123 21.06 -6.08 -6.92
CA LYS A 123 20.11 -5.10 -7.43
C LYS A 123 20.82 -3.77 -7.68
N ALA A 124 20.64 -3.21 -8.87
CA ALA A 124 21.08 -1.85 -9.19
C ALA A 124 19.89 -0.89 -9.24
N GLU A 125 20.07 0.32 -8.70
CA GLU A 125 19.09 1.39 -8.74
C GLU A 125 19.76 2.77 -8.73
N ILE A 126 19.11 3.75 -9.39
CA ILE A 126 19.60 5.13 -9.46
C ILE A 126 18.51 6.10 -9.03
N SER A 127 18.90 7.18 -8.35
CA SER A 127 17.98 8.25 -7.98
C SER A 127 18.04 9.39 -8.99
N HIS A 128 16.93 9.67 -9.66
CA HIS A 128 16.80 10.78 -10.59
C HIS A 128 15.49 11.54 -10.31
N ASN A 129 15.54 12.87 -10.18
CA ASN A 129 14.38 13.73 -9.90
C ASN A 129 13.53 13.27 -8.69
N LYS A 130 14.18 12.91 -7.58
CA LYS A 130 13.54 12.37 -6.34
C LYS A 130 12.81 11.03 -6.53
N GLN A 131 12.99 10.37 -7.68
CA GLN A 131 12.48 9.03 -7.94
C GLN A 131 13.62 8.02 -7.95
N CYS A 132 13.45 6.90 -7.26
CA CYS A 132 14.35 5.76 -7.36
C CYS A 132 13.93 4.89 -8.54
N ILE A 133 14.81 4.81 -9.53
CA ILE A 133 14.64 4.03 -10.76
C ILE A 133 15.37 2.70 -10.56
N HIS A 134 14.62 1.61 -10.59
CA HIS A 134 15.17 0.27 -10.55
C HIS A 134 15.78 -0.09 -11.91
N ILE A 135 17.07 -0.44 -11.92
CA ILE A 135 17.82 -0.78 -13.14
C ILE A 135 17.77 -2.27 -13.42
N GLY A 136 17.74 -3.13 -12.40
CA GLY A 136 17.66 -4.58 -12.62
C GLY A 136 18.24 -5.41 -11.50
N PHE A 137 18.16 -6.73 -11.69
CA PHE A 137 18.81 -7.75 -10.87
C PHE A 137 19.85 -8.48 -11.71
N PHE A 138 21.05 -8.62 -11.16
CA PHE A 138 22.22 -9.18 -11.81
C PHE A 138 22.79 -10.32 -10.97
N ASN A 139 23.53 -11.21 -11.61
CA ASN A 139 24.12 -12.35 -10.91
C ASN A 139 25.44 -11.96 -10.22
N SER A 140 26.08 -10.87 -10.65
CA SER A 140 27.31 -10.34 -10.07
C SER A 140 27.20 -8.87 -9.67
N GLU A 141 27.99 -8.49 -8.66
CA GLU A 141 28.02 -7.12 -8.12
C GLU A 141 28.56 -6.12 -9.15
N THR A 142 29.60 -6.51 -9.88
CA THR A 142 30.27 -5.71 -10.91
C THR A 142 29.37 -5.48 -12.13
N GLU A 143 28.58 -6.47 -12.54
CA GLU A 143 27.60 -6.33 -13.63
C GLU A 143 26.49 -5.33 -13.25
N ALA A 144 26.02 -5.39 -12.00
CA ALA A 144 25.06 -4.42 -11.46
C ALA A 144 25.64 -2.99 -11.44
N ALA A 145 26.91 -2.84 -11.03
CA ALA A 145 27.61 -1.56 -11.01
C ALA A 145 27.83 -1.00 -12.43
N SER A 146 28.17 -1.86 -13.40
CA SER A 146 28.31 -1.46 -14.81
C SER A 146 26.99 -0.99 -15.40
N ALA A 147 25.88 -1.66 -15.05
CA ALA A 147 24.53 -1.24 -15.44
C ALA A 147 24.16 0.12 -14.81
N TYR A 148 24.53 0.35 -13.55
CA TYR A 148 24.36 1.66 -12.90
C TYR A 148 25.07 2.77 -13.68
N ASP A 149 26.35 2.57 -14.03
CA ASP A 149 27.15 3.60 -14.70
C ASP A 149 26.61 4.01 -16.07
N LYS A 150 26.11 3.03 -16.83
CA LYS A 150 25.46 3.28 -18.13
C LYS A 150 24.22 4.17 -17.96
N VAL A 151 23.41 3.88 -16.94
CA VAL A 151 22.17 4.62 -16.67
C VAL A 151 22.47 5.99 -16.04
N ALA A 152 23.49 6.09 -15.20
CA ALA A 152 23.97 7.35 -14.64
C ALA A 152 24.42 8.31 -15.74
N ARG A 153 25.22 7.84 -16.70
CA ARG A 153 25.62 8.62 -17.88
C ARG A 153 24.43 9.06 -18.72
N TYR A 154 23.42 8.21 -18.87
CA TYR A 154 22.20 8.57 -19.59
C TYR A 154 21.42 9.72 -18.91
N TYR A 155 21.22 9.66 -17.59
CA TYR A 155 20.41 10.66 -16.87
C TYR A 155 21.17 11.93 -16.48
N HIS A 156 22.49 11.85 -16.29
CA HIS A 156 23.30 12.93 -15.73
C HIS A 156 24.39 13.45 -16.68
N GLY A 157 24.58 12.82 -17.84
CA GLY A 157 25.53 13.24 -18.86
C GLY A 157 26.96 13.30 -18.33
N GLU A 158 27.63 14.43 -18.56
CA GLU A 158 29.00 14.71 -18.08
C GLU A 158 29.09 14.77 -16.55
N ASN A 159 27.99 15.07 -15.85
CA ASN A 159 27.94 15.11 -14.39
C ASN A 159 27.61 13.75 -13.75
N ALA A 160 27.65 12.67 -14.53
CA ALA A 160 27.35 11.34 -14.02
C ALA A 160 28.44 10.87 -13.07
N VAL A 161 28.04 10.56 -11.84
CA VAL A 161 28.90 9.84 -10.89
C VAL A 161 28.84 8.35 -11.24
N THR A 162 29.96 7.78 -11.64
CA THR A 162 30.09 6.37 -12.03
C THR A 162 30.96 5.60 -11.02
N ASN A 163 30.78 4.28 -11.01
CA ASN A 163 31.53 3.32 -10.22
C ASN A 163 32.89 2.96 -10.85
N PHE A 164 32.97 2.95 -12.17
CA PHE A 164 34.18 2.66 -12.94
C PHE A 164 34.61 3.88 -13.75
N GLU A 165 35.92 4.12 -13.80
CA GLU A 165 36.53 5.17 -14.63
C GLU A 165 36.67 4.66 -16.08
N GLY A 166 36.22 5.45 -17.08
CA GLY A 166 36.70 5.29 -18.46
C GLY A 166 35.82 4.60 -19.53
N HIS A 167 34.53 4.30 -19.33
CA HIS A 167 33.69 3.80 -20.43
C HIS A 167 32.87 4.90 -21.12
N HIS A 168 33.53 5.63 -22.02
CA HIS A 168 32.91 6.52 -23.01
C HIS A 168 32.15 5.71 -24.06
N SER A 169 30.87 5.46 -23.81
CA SER A 169 29.78 5.60 -24.78
C SER A 169 28.48 5.21 -24.08
N ALA A 170 27.49 6.10 -24.13
CA ALA A 170 26.12 5.72 -23.85
C ALA A 170 25.62 4.92 -25.07
N PRO A 171 25.13 3.68 -24.91
CA PRO A 171 24.51 3.00 -26.04
C PRO A 171 23.25 3.76 -26.46
N ALA A 172 23.19 4.15 -27.74
CA ALA A 172 22.17 5.00 -28.35
C ALA A 172 20.75 4.38 -28.42
N SER A 173 20.49 3.28 -27.71
CA SER A 173 19.17 2.66 -27.67
C SER A 173 18.95 2.00 -26.31
N PHE A 174 18.49 2.78 -25.33
CA PHE A 174 17.95 2.20 -24.10
C PHE A 174 16.62 1.53 -24.44
N ILE A 175 16.66 0.19 -24.60
CA ILE A 175 15.46 -0.64 -24.56
C ILE A 175 14.75 -0.30 -23.26
N LYS A 176 13.51 0.20 -23.39
CA LYS A 176 12.58 0.48 -22.30
C LYS A 176 12.56 -0.71 -21.35
N LEU A 177 13.29 -0.56 -20.24
CA LEU A 177 13.67 -1.67 -19.40
C LEU A 177 12.43 -2.42 -18.90
N GLU A 178 12.34 -3.69 -19.29
CA GLU A 178 11.21 -4.55 -19.00
C GLU A 178 10.96 -4.61 -17.50
N ARG A 179 9.72 -4.35 -17.11
CA ARG A 179 9.25 -4.55 -15.74
C ARG A 179 9.44 -6.03 -15.41
N HIS A 180 10.01 -6.32 -14.23
CA HIS A 180 10.09 -7.60 -13.50
C HIS A 180 9.51 -8.82 -14.21
N PRO A 181 10.20 -9.99 -14.21
CA PRO A 181 9.94 -11.14 -15.09
C PRO A 181 8.45 -11.25 -15.32
N VAL A 182 8.06 -10.79 -16.51
CA VAL A 182 6.66 -10.65 -16.84
C VAL A 182 6.10 -12.05 -16.79
N THR A 183 5.40 -12.37 -15.70
CA THR A 183 4.68 -13.64 -15.60
C THR A 183 3.66 -13.77 -16.72
N SER A 184 3.34 -12.65 -17.38
CA SER A 184 2.51 -12.56 -18.56
C SER A 184 3.05 -11.57 -19.60
N HIS A 185 2.92 -11.91 -20.88
CA HIS A 185 3.17 -11.01 -22.01
C HIS A 185 2.13 -9.87 -22.12
N TYR A 186 1.01 -9.98 -21.39
CA TYR A 186 -0.08 -9.02 -21.44
C TYR A 186 -0.03 -8.00 -20.30
N ARG A 187 -0.29 -6.75 -20.64
CA ARG A 187 -0.38 -5.61 -19.72
C ARG A 187 -1.39 -5.89 -18.62
N GLY A 188 -0.95 -5.66 -17.38
CA GLY A 188 -1.80 -5.78 -16.20
C GLY A 188 -2.16 -7.21 -15.85
N VAL A 189 -1.58 -8.21 -16.53
CA VAL A 189 -1.78 -9.62 -16.21
C VAL A 189 -0.60 -10.12 -15.40
N CYS A 190 -0.87 -10.95 -14.40
CA CYS A 190 0.18 -11.67 -13.69
C CYS A 190 -0.25 -13.09 -13.34
N ARG A 191 0.73 -13.99 -13.24
CA ARG A 191 0.54 -15.35 -12.74
C ARG A 191 0.95 -15.41 -11.28
N HIS A 192 0.04 -15.88 -10.42
CA HIS A 192 0.35 -16.19 -9.04
C HIS A 192 0.01 -17.65 -8.78
N LYS A 193 1.03 -18.46 -8.46
CA LYS A 193 0.94 -19.94 -8.47
C LYS A 193 0.49 -20.41 -9.86
N ASN A 194 -0.68 -21.04 -9.98
CA ASN A 194 -1.27 -21.53 -11.23
C ASN A 194 -2.53 -20.75 -11.64
N ILE A 195 -2.68 -19.52 -11.14
CA ILE A 195 -3.85 -18.69 -11.41
C ILE A 195 -3.38 -17.43 -12.14
N TRP A 196 -4.09 -17.10 -13.22
CA TRP A 196 -3.89 -15.85 -13.95
C TRP A 196 -4.80 -14.76 -13.39
N LEU A 197 -4.25 -13.57 -13.20
CA LEU A 197 -4.95 -12.45 -12.55
C LEU A 197 -4.80 -11.20 -13.41
N ALA A 198 -5.89 -10.46 -13.55
CA ALA A 198 -5.88 -9.12 -14.15
C ALA A 198 -5.91 -8.04 -13.07
N GLN A 199 -5.03 -7.04 -13.20
CA GLN A 199 -4.84 -5.95 -12.25
C GLN A 199 -4.89 -4.60 -12.95
N ILE A 200 -5.77 -3.72 -12.47
CA ILE A 200 -5.87 -2.34 -12.92
C ILE A 200 -5.66 -1.37 -11.75
N LYS A 201 -5.07 -0.20 -12.03
CA LYS A 201 -4.92 0.88 -11.04
C LYS A 201 -5.91 1.99 -11.37
N VAL A 202 -6.80 2.28 -10.43
CA VAL A 202 -7.78 3.38 -10.53
C VAL A 202 -7.53 4.31 -9.34
N HIS A 203 -7.32 5.61 -9.58
CA HIS A 203 -6.97 6.60 -8.54
C HIS A 203 -5.86 6.14 -7.58
N ARG A 204 -4.76 5.59 -8.13
CA ARG A 204 -3.59 5.02 -7.40
C ARG A 204 -3.87 3.81 -6.52
N LYS A 205 -5.11 3.32 -6.44
CA LYS A 205 -5.48 2.07 -5.75
C LYS A 205 -5.52 0.93 -6.76
N ARG A 206 -5.02 -0.24 -6.36
CA ARG A 206 -5.16 -1.47 -7.16
C ARG A 206 -6.60 -1.97 -6.99
N VAL A 207 -7.29 -2.09 -8.11
CA VAL A 207 -8.61 -2.72 -8.17
C VAL A 207 -8.42 -4.06 -8.89
N TRP A 208 -8.92 -5.11 -8.24
CA TRP A 208 -8.66 -6.48 -8.63
C TRP A 208 -9.69 -6.97 -9.64
N SER A 209 -9.23 -7.76 -10.60
CA SER A 209 -10.06 -8.60 -11.45
C SER A 209 -9.78 -10.08 -11.14
N ARG A 210 -10.72 -10.91 -11.58
CA ARG A 210 -10.98 -12.30 -11.20
C ARG A 210 -9.78 -13.24 -11.38
N GLU A 211 -9.92 -14.45 -10.83
CA GLU A 211 -9.06 -15.58 -11.13
C GLU A 211 -9.41 -16.14 -12.52
N TYR A 212 -8.42 -16.26 -13.38
CA TYR A 212 -8.55 -16.77 -14.75
C TYR A 212 -7.73 -18.04 -14.92
N LYS A 213 -8.21 -18.93 -15.78
CA LYS A 213 -7.56 -20.22 -16.04
C LYS A 213 -6.41 -20.08 -17.03
N THR A 214 -6.53 -19.15 -17.96
CA THR A 214 -5.52 -18.89 -18.99
C THR A 214 -5.01 -17.46 -18.94
N GLU A 215 -3.83 -17.27 -19.50
CA GLU A 215 -3.17 -15.97 -19.61
C GLU A 215 -3.97 -15.00 -20.49
N VAL A 216 -4.50 -15.51 -21.62
CA VAL A 216 -5.29 -14.75 -22.60
C VAL A 216 -6.62 -14.29 -21.99
N GLU A 217 -7.33 -15.17 -21.26
CA GLU A 217 -8.57 -14.80 -20.56
C GLU A 217 -8.36 -13.67 -19.55
N ALA A 218 -7.22 -13.69 -18.84
CA ALA A 218 -6.86 -12.62 -17.93
C ALA A 218 -6.57 -11.32 -18.70
N ALA A 219 -5.90 -11.38 -19.84
CA ALA A 219 -5.63 -10.21 -20.68
C ALA A 219 -6.92 -9.56 -21.20
N GLU A 220 -7.89 -10.36 -21.62
CA GLU A 220 -9.22 -9.85 -22.00
C GLU A 220 -9.96 -9.26 -20.79
N GLY A 221 -9.83 -9.90 -19.62
CA GLY A 221 -10.36 -9.39 -18.36
C GLY A 221 -9.79 -8.03 -17.97
N TYR A 222 -8.49 -7.82 -18.22
CA TYR A 222 -7.85 -6.53 -18.07
C TYR A 222 -8.43 -5.50 -19.04
N ASP A 223 -8.59 -5.86 -20.31
CA ASP A 223 -9.10 -4.95 -21.35
C ASP A 223 -10.52 -4.48 -21.05
N ARG A 224 -11.38 -5.39 -20.58
CA ARG A 224 -12.74 -5.07 -20.12
C ARG A 224 -12.70 -4.08 -18.94
N ALA A 225 -11.86 -4.34 -17.94
CA ALA A 225 -11.72 -3.46 -16.79
C ALA A 225 -11.15 -2.09 -17.19
N ALA A 226 -10.18 -2.05 -18.11
CA ALA A 226 -9.60 -0.83 -18.62
C ALA A 226 -10.64 0.04 -19.34
N ARG A 227 -11.45 -0.55 -20.22
CA ARG A 227 -12.56 0.16 -20.88
C ARG A 227 -13.60 0.66 -19.88
N TYR A 228 -13.93 -0.14 -18.87
CA TYR A 228 -14.88 0.24 -17.82
C TYR A 228 -14.42 1.47 -17.01
N TYR A 229 -13.15 1.49 -16.56
CA TYR A 229 -12.64 2.56 -15.70
C TYR A 229 -12.07 3.77 -16.44
N HIS A 230 -11.61 3.60 -17.68
CA HIS A 230 -10.89 4.64 -18.44
C HIS A 230 -11.58 5.04 -19.75
N GLY A 231 -12.68 4.38 -20.15
CA GLY A 231 -13.45 4.72 -21.34
C GLY A 231 -12.60 4.66 -22.62
N GLU A 232 -12.74 5.66 -23.48
CA GLU A 232 -11.97 5.80 -24.73
C GLU A 232 -10.45 5.92 -24.54
N LYS A 233 -10.01 6.31 -23.33
CA LYS A 233 -8.58 6.42 -22.97
C LYS A 233 -8.01 5.10 -22.46
N ALA A 234 -8.79 4.02 -22.48
CA ALA A 234 -8.36 2.72 -22.02
C ALA A 234 -7.21 2.17 -22.88
N GLN A 235 -6.12 1.81 -22.22
CA GLN A 235 -5.01 1.09 -22.85
C GLN A 235 -5.29 -0.40 -22.72
N THR A 236 -5.62 -1.05 -23.83
CA THR A 236 -5.96 -2.48 -23.92
C THR A 236 -4.82 -3.29 -24.54
N ASN A 237 -4.81 -4.59 -24.29
CA ASN A 237 -3.89 -5.59 -24.82
C ASN A 237 -4.24 -6.01 -26.24
N PHE A 238 -5.53 -6.11 -26.56
CA PHE A 238 -6.02 -6.51 -27.88
C PHE A 238 -6.63 -5.31 -28.60
N SER A 239 -6.02 -4.92 -29.73
CA SER A 239 -6.55 -3.91 -30.64
C SER A 239 -7.53 -4.57 -31.61
N GLY A 240 -8.85 -4.41 -31.40
CA GLY A 240 -9.84 -4.84 -32.38
C GLY A 240 -11.10 -5.53 -31.88
N THR A 241 -11.27 -5.80 -30.58
CA THR A 241 -12.56 -6.28 -30.08
C THR A 241 -13.52 -5.10 -29.91
N ALA A 242 -14.51 -5.04 -30.82
CA ALA A 242 -15.58 -4.05 -30.90
C ALA A 242 -16.13 -3.62 -29.53
N ILE A 243 -16.64 -2.39 -29.48
CA ILE A 243 -17.37 -1.84 -28.33
C ILE A 243 -18.49 -2.83 -27.98
N LEU A 244 -18.27 -3.66 -26.95
CA LEU A 244 -19.33 -4.52 -26.41
C LEU A 244 -20.46 -3.59 -25.94
N SER A 245 -21.65 -3.87 -26.43
CA SER A 245 -22.82 -3.06 -26.18
C SER A 245 -23.16 -3.06 -24.68
N HIS A 246 -23.84 -2.01 -24.20
CA HIS A 246 -24.30 -1.90 -22.80
C HIS A 246 -25.15 -3.12 -22.35
N VAL A 247 -25.68 -3.89 -23.31
CA VAL A 247 -26.45 -5.13 -23.12
C VAL A 247 -25.56 -6.30 -22.68
N GLU A 248 -24.32 -6.41 -23.17
CA GLU A 248 -23.40 -7.50 -22.83
C GLU A 248 -22.76 -7.31 -21.45
N ILE A 249 -22.48 -6.06 -21.07
CA ILE A 249 -21.98 -5.69 -19.72
C ILE A 249 -23.00 -6.11 -18.63
N ARG A 250 -24.30 -6.12 -18.94
CA ARG A 250 -25.35 -6.51 -17.99
C ARG A 250 -25.41 -8.02 -17.73
N LYS A 251 -24.83 -8.87 -18.58
CA LYS A 251 -24.77 -10.33 -18.38
C LYS A 251 -23.67 -10.76 -17.39
N GLU A 252 -22.67 -9.92 -17.10
CA GLU A 252 -21.57 -10.23 -16.17
C GLU A 252 -21.67 -9.52 -14.81
N LYS A 253 -22.85 -9.49 -14.17
CA LYS A 253 -22.89 -9.17 -12.72
C LYS A 253 -22.03 -10.17 -11.96
N CYS A 254 -21.38 -9.69 -10.88
CA CYS A 254 -20.44 -10.39 -10.02
C CYS A 254 -20.75 -11.88 -9.90
N PRO A 255 -19.74 -12.79 -9.82
CA PRO A 255 -20.03 -14.18 -9.54
C PRO A 255 -20.79 -14.19 -8.23
N SER A 256 -22.08 -14.47 -8.32
CA SER A 256 -22.90 -14.72 -7.17
C SER A 256 -22.22 -15.87 -6.44
N THR A 257 -22.16 -15.79 -5.12
CA THR A 257 -21.68 -16.92 -4.30
C THR A 257 -22.52 -18.17 -4.53
N SER A 258 -23.67 -18.04 -5.21
CA SER A 258 -24.51 -19.11 -5.69
C SER A 258 -24.67 -19.12 -7.20
N SER A 259 -24.84 -20.32 -7.78
CA SER A 259 -25.32 -20.48 -9.16
C SER A 259 -26.81 -20.14 -9.35
N TYR A 260 -27.57 -20.01 -8.26
CA TYR A 260 -29.00 -19.74 -8.26
C TYR A 260 -29.32 -18.25 -8.12
N LYS A 261 -30.26 -17.76 -8.92
CA LYS A 261 -30.73 -16.36 -8.90
C LYS A 261 -31.32 -16.04 -7.53
N GLY A 262 -30.90 -14.90 -6.97
CA GLY A 262 -31.39 -14.41 -5.68
C GLY A 262 -30.82 -15.13 -4.47
N VAL A 263 -29.86 -16.05 -4.66
CA VAL A 263 -29.20 -16.79 -3.59
C VAL A 263 -27.78 -16.29 -3.41
N SER A 264 -27.33 -16.11 -2.16
CA SER A 264 -25.95 -15.70 -1.87
C SER A 264 -25.49 -16.17 -0.50
N TYR A 265 -24.23 -16.56 -0.35
CA TYR A 265 -23.62 -16.96 0.90
C TYR A 265 -23.17 -15.77 1.76
N CYS A 266 -23.67 -15.69 3.00
CA CYS A 266 -23.21 -14.75 4.01
C CYS A 266 -22.03 -15.32 4.80
N LYS A 267 -20.82 -14.80 4.54
CA LYS A 267 -19.59 -15.25 5.24
C LYS A 267 -19.62 -14.97 6.74
N ARG A 268 -20.25 -13.87 7.18
CA ARG A 268 -20.35 -13.49 8.59
C ARG A 268 -21.22 -14.49 9.38
N ASP A 269 -22.37 -14.84 8.82
CA ASP A 269 -23.39 -15.63 9.52
C ASP A 269 -23.33 -17.12 9.14
N LYS A 270 -22.36 -17.50 8.29
CA LYS A 270 -22.11 -18.85 7.74
C LYS A 270 -23.37 -19.53 7.18
N ARG A 271 -24.27 -18.75 6.59
CA ARG A 271 -25.58 -19.19 6.09
C ARG A 271 -25.84 -18.65 4.69
N TRP A 272 -26.64 -19.39 3.92
CA TRP A 272 -27.14 -18.95 2.62
C TRP A 272 -28.34 -18.03 2.79
N ILE A 273 -28.40 -16.98 1.98
CA ILE A 273 -29.48 -15.99 1.98
C ILE A 273 -30.27 -16.14 0.69
N ALA A 274 -31.59 -16.20 0.79
CA ALA A 274 -32.49 -16.05 -0.35
C ALA A 274 -33.19 -14.69 -0.33
N GLN A 275 -33.24 -14.02 -1.48
CA GLN A 275 -33.86 -12.71 -1.65
C GLN A 275 -34.41 -12.52 -3.07
N ILE A 276 -35.52 -11.78 -3.19
CA ILE A 276 -36.17 -11.49 -4.47
C ILE A 276 -36.42 -10.00 -4.63
N LYS A 277 -36.17 -9.44 -5.83
CA LYS A 277 -36.39 -8.01 -6.10
C LYS A 277 -37.78 -7.75 -6.66
N LEU A 278 -38.59 -6.96 -5.98
CA LEU A 278 -39.93 -6.52 -6.36
C LEU A 278 -39.93 -5.00 -6.57
N ASN A 279 -40.26 -4.55 -7.78
CA ASN A 279 -40.36 -3.11 -8.12
C ASN A 279 -39.16 -2.27 -7.62
N GLY A 280 -37.95 -2.79 -7.79
CA GLY A 280 -36.71 -2.15 -7.35
C GLY A 280 -36.35 -2.34 -5.86
N LYS A 281 -37.28 -2.81 -5.01
CA LYS A 281 -37.05 -3.13 -3.60
C LYS A 281 -36.71 -4.61 -3.41
N THR A 282 -35.81 -4.93 -2.49
CA THR A 282 -35.43 -6.32 -2.19
C THR A 282 -36.28 -6.85 -1.05
N LYS A 283 -37.01 -7.94 -1.29
CA LYS A 283 -37.71 -8.74 -0.27
C LYS A 283 -36.80 -9.88 0.18
N TYR A 284 -36.57 -9.94 1.49
CA TYR A 284 -35.80 -11.00 2.13
C TYR A 284 -36.66 -12.25 2.34
N LEU A 285 -36.15 -13.44 2.01
CA LEU A 285 -36.92 -14.70 2.10
C LEU A 285 -36.44 -15.60 3.25
N GLY A 286 -35.17 -15.53 3.64
CA GLY A 286 -34.67 -16.32 4.77
C GLY A 286 -33.17 -16.57 4.75
N TYR A 287 -32.68 -17.09 5.89
CA TYR A 287 -31.36 -17.71 6.03
C TYR A 287 -31.52 -19.23 6.00
N TYR A 288 -30.62 -19.91 5.29
CA TYR A 288 -30.65 -21.36 5.08
C TYR A 288 -29.28 -21.96 5.34
N LYS A 289 -29.24 -23.25 5.69
CA LYS A 289 -27.98 -23.96 5.93
C LYS A 289 -27.36 -24.38 4.60
N MET A 290 -28.19 -24.77 3.64
CA MET A 290 -27.76 -25.25 2.33
C MET A 290 -28.10 -24.24 1.22
N GLU A 291 -27.28 -24.25 0.16
CA GLU A 291 -27.51 -23.43 -1.03
C GLU A 291 -28.82 -23.82 -1.73
N LEU A 292 -29.09 -25.12 -1.77
CA LEU A 292 -30.27 -25.71 -2.39
C LEU A 292 -31.57 -25.27 -1.71
N GLU A 293 -31.61 -25.26 -0.36
CA GLU A 293 -32.76 -24.80 0.42
C GLU A 293 -33.09 -23.33 0.12
N ALA A 294 -32.06 -22.49 0.03
CA ALA A 294 -32.24 -21.08 -0.33
C ALA A 294 -32.76 -20.92 -1.77
N ALA A 295 -32.31 -21.77 -2.70
CA ALA A 295 -32.79 -21.77 -4.09
C ALA A 295 -34.25 -22.22 -4.20
N LEU A 296 -34.66 -23.24 -3.45
CA LEU A 296 -36.05 -23.70 -3.37
C LEU A 296 -36.96 -22.61 -2.78
N ALA A 297 -36.51 -21.93 -1.73
CA ALA A 297 -37.25 -20.79 -1.16
C ALA A 297 -37.44 -19.64 -2.15
N TYR A 298 -36.40 -19.34 -2.95
CA TYR A 298 -36.52 -18.38 -4.04
C TYR A 298 -37.55 -18.83 -5.09
N ASN A 299 -37.51 -20.10 -5.51
CA ASN A 299 -38.43 -20.66 -6.50
C ASN A 299 -39.89 -20.63 -6.02
N ALA A 300 -40.13 -20.99 -4.76
CA ALA A 300 -41.47 -20.96 -4.16
C ALA A 300 -42.07 -19.55 -4.20
N GLU A 301 -41.29 -18.52 -3.92
CA GLU A 301 -41.76 -17.14 -3.99
C GLU A 301 -41.86 -16.64 -5.45
N ALA A 302 -40.94 -17.04 -6.32
CA ALA A 302 -40.98 -16.70 -7.75
C ALA A 302 -42.23 -17.29 -8.44
N ALA A 303 -42.63 -18.51 -8.08
CA ALA A 303 -43.82 -19.17 -8.62
C ALA A 303 -45.11 -18.39 -8.31
N LYS A 304 -45.27 -17.93 -7.05
CA LYS A 304 -46.41 -17.07 -6.65
C LYS A 304 -46.49 -15.77 -7.45
N LEU A 305 -45.35 -15.28 -7.93
CA LEU A 305 -45.23 -14.03 -8.66
C LEU A 305 -45.22 -14.22 -10.19
N GLY A 306 -45.40 -15.45 -10.69
CA GLY A 306 -45.33 -15.76 -12.12
C GLY A 306 -43.96 -15.48 -12.74
N ARG A 307 -42.87 -15.66 -11.97
CA ARG A 307 -41.50 -15.33 -12.40
C ARG A 307 -40.69 -16.57 -12.80
N PRO A 308 -39.65 -16.42 -13.63
CA PRO A 308 -38.76 -17.51 -13.99
C PRO A 308 -38.09 -18.15 -12.76
N LEU A 309 -38.15 -19.47 -12.70
CA LEU A 309 -37.58 -20.30 -11.63
C LEU A 309 -36.11 -20.62 -11.90
N ASN A 310 -35.36 -20.86 -10.83
CA ASN A 310 -34.02 -21.45 -10.91
C ASN A 310 -34.11 -22.92 -11.30
N ILE A 311 -33.25 -23.35 -12.23
CA ILE A 311 -33.08 -24.76 -12.58
C ILE A 311 -32.21 -25.41 -11.51
N ILE A 312 -32.78 -26.30 -10.71
CA ILE A 312 -32.08 -27.05 -9.67
C ILE A 312 -31.40 -28.27 -10.30
N LYS A 313 -30.07 -28.34 -10.27
CA LYS A 313 -29.32 -29.51 -10.77
C LYS A 313 -29.22 -30.55 -9.67
N GLY A 314 -29.66 -31.79 -9.93
CA GLY A 314 -29.54 -32.91 -8.99
C GLY A 314 -30.85 -33.38 -8.34
N VAL A 315 -32.00 -32.92 -8.83
CA VAL A 315 -33.30 -33.54 -8.53
C VAL A 315 -33.86 -33.97 -9.89
N ALA A 316 -33.73 -35.26 -10.18
CA ALA A 316 -34.44 -35.92 -11.27
C ALA A 316 -35.78 -36.44 -10.73
#